data_AF-A0A093BM22-F1
#
_entry.id   AF-A0A093BM22-F1
#
_cell.length_a   1.000
_cell.length_b   1.000
_cell.length_c   1.000
_cell.angle_alpha   90.00
_cell.angle_beta   90.00
_cell.angle_gamma   90.00
#
_symmetry.space_group_name_H-M   'P 1'
#
loop_
_entity.id
_entity.type
_entity.pdbx_description
1 polymer ?
#
loop_
_entity_poly.entity_id
_entity_poly.type
_entity_poly.pdbx_seq_one_letter_code
_entity_poly.pdbx_strand_id
1 'polypeptide(L)'
;DEALLPPPPPPSGTPLPLRPAAGAGPFFTDPFFLIETLCIIWFSFELLVRFFACPSKPEFSRNIMNIIDIVAIIPYFITLGTELAQQQQQKQQPGSSSNNGGQQQAMSLAILRVIRLVRVFRIFKLSRHSKGLQILGKTLQASMRELGLLIFFLFIGVILFSSAVYFAETDDPDSLFTSIPDAFWWAVVSMTTVGYGDMYPMTIGGKIVGSLCAIAGVLTIALPVPVIVSNFNYFYHRETDHEEQ
;
A
#
# COMPACT_ATOMS: atom_id res chain seq x y z
N ASP A 1 23.14 -52.26 2.05
CA ASP A 1 21.82 -52.35 2.69
C ASP A 1 21.94 -52.09 4.16
N GLU A 2 20.94 -51.38 4.71
CA GLU A 2 20.78 -51.01 6.14
C GLU A 2 21.41 -49.67 6.59
N ALA A 3 20.87 -48.54 6.12
CA ALA A 3 20.96 -47.24 6.83
C ALA A 3 19.97 -46.20 6.25
N LEU A 4 18.67 -46.23 6.64
CA LEU A 4 17.77 -45.07 6.59
C LEU A 4 16.39 -45.31 7.25
N LEU A 5 16.36 -45.94 8.43
CA LEU A 5 15.15 -45.92 9.26
C LEU A 5 15.19 -44.72 10.24
N PRO A 6 14.09 -43.95 10.38
CA PRO A 6 14.02 -42.87 11.35
C PRO A 6 14.05 -43.43 12.79
N PRO A 7 14.56 -42.66 13.77
CA PRO A 7 14.66 -43.11 15.16
C PRO A 7 13.25 -43.35 15.75
N PRO A 8 13.12 -44.32 16.68
CA PRO A 8 11.84 -44.62 17.31
C PRO A 8 11.33 -43.43 18.15
N PRO A 9 10.00 -43.25 18.26
CA PRO A 9 9.42 -42.22 19.09
C PRO A 9 9.80 -42.43 20.57
N PRO A 10 9.99 -41.35 21.35
CA PRO A 10 10.33 -41.47 22.76
C PRO A 10 9.19 -42.13 23.55
N PRO A 11 9.51 -42.88 24.62
CA PRO A 11 8.52 -43.51 25.47
C PRO A 11 7.57 -42.45 26.06
N SER A 12 6.27 -42.76 26.00
CA SER A 12 5.17 -41.94 26.51
C SER A 12 5.29 -41.74 28.03
N GLY A 13 6.04 -40.71 28.45
CA GLY A 13 6.16 -40.34 29.86
C GLY A 13 7.35 -39.49 30.25
N THR A 14 8.32 -39.22 29.38
CA THR A 14 9.45 -38.33 29.71
C THR A 14 9.11 -36.87 29.39
N PRO A 15 9.08 -35.95 30.37
CA PRO A 15 8.93 -34.54 30.07
C PRO A 15 10.13 -34.06 29.25
N LEU A 16 9.86 -33.51 28.07
CA LEU A 16 10.87 -32.83 27.25
C LEU A 16 11.58 -31.78 28.12
N PRO A 17 12.91 -31.67 28.08
CA PRO A 17 13.59 -30.58 28.75
C PRO A 17 13.01 -29.28 28.19
N LEU A 18 12.38 -28.50 29.08
CA LEU A 18 11.88 -27.16 28.79
C LEU A 18 13.06 -26.37 28.22
N ARG A 19 13.02 -26.18 26.89
CA ARG A 19 13.90 -25.26 26.19
C ARG A 19 13.82 -23.94 26.97
N PRO A 20 14.94 -23.41 27.50
CA PRO A 20 14.87 -22.19 28.29
C PRO A 20 14.13 -21.16 27.45
N ALA A 21 13.07 -20.59 28.01
CA ALA A 21 12.31 -19.52 27.38
C ALA A 21 13.33 -18.54 26.84
N ALA A 22 13.34 -18.33 25.52
CA ALA A 22 14.19 -17.35 24.89
C ALA A 22 13.93 -16.05 25.64
N GLY A 23 14.92 -15.65 26.46
CA GLY A 23 14.79 -14.53 27.35
C GLY A 23 14.34 -13.35 26.51
N ALA A 24 13.27 -12.69 26.97
CA ALA A 24 12.92 -11.37 26.49
C ALA A 24 14.14 -10.48 26.72
N GLY A 25 15.01 -10.40 25.72
CA GLY A 25 16.06 -9.39 25.67
C GLY A 25 15.37 -8.03 25.81
N PRO A 26 15.96 -7.06 26.52
CA PRO A 26 15.35 -5.76 26.68
C PRO A 26 14.99 -5.22 25.30
N PHE A 27 13.74 -4.83 25.11
CA PHE A 27 13.14 -4.35 23.85
C PHE A 27 14.06 -3.43 23.00
N PHE A 28 14.97 -2.71 23.65
CA PHE A 28 16.04 -1.90 23.07
C PHE A 28 17.16 -2.67 22.33
N THR A 29 17.17 -4.00 22.32
CA THR A 29 18.21 -4.80 21.63
C THR A 29 17.85 -5.17 20.19
N ASP A 30 16.60 -4.95 19.74
CA ASP A 30 16.26 -5.13 18.33
C ASP A 30 16.86 -3.96 17.51
N PRO A 31 17.84 -4.22 16.62
CA PRO A 31 18.46 -3.16 15.83
C PRO A 31 17.45 -2.38 14.97
N PHE A 32 16.41 -3.05 14.47
CA PHE A 32 15.39 -2.40 13.64
C PHE A 32 14.53 -1.44 14.45
N PHE A 33 14.12 -1.85 15.65
CA PHE A 33 13.39 -0.97 16.57
C PHE A 33 14.23 0.23 17.00
N LEU A 34 15.52 0.03 17.28
CA LEU A 34 16.43 1.12 17.65
C LEU A 34 16.58 2.14 16.51
N ILE A 35 16.87 1.68 15.29
CA ILE A 35 16.98 2.55 14.11
C ILE A 35 15.68 3.31 13.89
N GLU A 36 14.54 2.63 13.92
CA GLU A 36 13.24 3.27 13.75
C GLU A 36 12.98 4.34 14.82
N THR A 37 13.25 4.01 16.09
CA THR A 37 13.10 4.96 17.20
C THR A 37 13.97 6.19 17.01
N LEU A 38 15.23 6.03 16.62
CA LEU A 38 16.14 7.15 16.35
C LEU A 38 15.65 8.01 15.18
N CYS A 39 15.19 7.40 14.07
CA CYS A 39 14.61 8.13 12.94
C CYS A 39 13.38 8.93 13.35
N ILE A 40 12.49 8.35 14.16
CA ILE A 40 11.26 9.02 14.60
C ILE A 40 11.55 10.13 15.61
N ILE A 41 12.53 9.96 16.50
CA ILE A 41 13.00 11.03 17.37
C ILE A 41 13.47 12.22 16.53
N TRP A 42 14.32 11.96 15.52
CA TRP A 42 14.79 13.01 14.61
C TRP A 42 13.65 13.69 13.86
N PHE A 43 12.72 12.92 13.28
CA PHE A 43 11.57 13.47 12.55
C PHE A 43 10.64 14.28 13.44
N SER A 44 10.39 13.81 14.66
CA SER A 44 9.57 14.52 15.64
C SER A 44 10.26 15.82 16.07
N PHE A 45 11.56 15.80 16.32
CA PHE A 45 12.34 16.99 16.63
C PHE A 45 12.26 18.03 15.50
N GLU A 46 12.49 17.61 14.25
CA GLU A 46 12.42 18.46 13.07
C GLU A 46 11.03 19.10 12.90
N LEU A 47 9.96 18.33 13.11
CA LEU A 47 8.57 18.82 13.07
C LEU A 47 8.27 19.80 14.20
N LEU A 48 8.69 19.50 15.43
CA LEU A 48 8.46 20.35 16.60
C LEU A 48 9.17 21.69 16.48
N VAL A 49 10.45 21.69 16.09
CA VAL A 49 11.22 22.93 15.88
C VAL A 49 10.52 23.80 14.85
N ARG A 50 10.08 23.24 13.72
CA ARG A 50 9.35 24.00 12.70
C ARG A 50 7.99 24.51 13.19
N PHE A 51 7.25 23.71 13.95
CA PHE A 51 5.96 24.11 14.51
C PHE A 51 6.10 25.27 15.50
N PHE A 52 7.12 25.25 16.36
CA PHE A 52 7.35 26.32 17.33
C PHE A 52 7.97 27.59 16.70
N ALA A 53 8.79 27.43 15.66
CA ALA A 53 9.39 28.55 14.94
C ALA A 53 8.43 29.21 13.92
N CYS A 54 7.31 28.58 13.56
CA CYS A 54 6.41 29.13 12.54
C CYS A 54 5.62 30.35 13.05
N PRO A 55 5.42 31.39 12.20
CA PRO A 55 4.65 32.58 12.58
C PRO A 55 3.18 32.28 12.87
N SER A 56 2.56 31.35 12.14
CA SER A 56 1.14 31.01 12.26
C SER A 56 0.91 29.49 12.34
N LYS A 57 0.41 29.01 13.49
CA LYS A 57 0.19 27.58 13.77
C LYS A 57 -0.91 26.95 12.90
N PRO A 58 -2.06 27.62 12.65
CA PRO A 58 -3.11 27.05 11.81
C PRO A 58 -2.68 26.84 10.36
N GLU A 59 -1.95 27.79 9.78
CA GLU A 59 -1.43 27.69 8.42
C GLU A 59 -0.40 26.57 8.31
N PHE A 60 0.47 26.44 9.32
CA PHE A 60 1.43 25.33 9.40
C PHE A 60 0.73 23.98 9.32
N SER A 61 -0.37 23.79 10.07
CA SER A 61 -1.11 22.52 10.08
C SER A 61 -1.86 22.21 8.77
N ARG A 62 -2.15 23.24 7.95
CA ARG A 62 -2.82 23.09 6.64
C ARG A 62 -1.85 22.90 5.47
N ASN A 63 -0.55 23.11 5.69
CA ASN A 63 0.46 22.93 4.66
C ASN A 63 0.69 21.44 4.35
N ILE A 64 0.54 21.05 3.08
CA ILE A 64 0.68 19.66 2.59
C ILE A 64 2.00 19.00 3.03
N MET A 65 3.11 19.74 3.04
CA MET A 65 4.43 19.18 3.41
C MET A 65 4.50 18.86 4.90
N ASN A 66 3.85 19.68 5.74
CA ASN A 66 3.80 19.44 7.18
C ASN A 66 2.81 18.32 7.52
N ILE A 67 1.73 18.16 6.75
CA ILE A 67 0.83 17.00 6.88
C ILE A 67 1.59 15.70 6.59
N ILE A 68 2.42 15.67 5.54
CA ILE A 68 3.28 14.50 5.24
C ILE A 68 4.24 14.20 6.40
N ASP A 69 4.86 15.23 6.98
CA ASP A 69 5.75 15.07 8.15
C ASP A 69 5.01 14.47 9.36
N ILE A 70 3.75 14.85 9.60
CA ILE A 70 2.89 14.28 10.65
C ILE A 70 2.54 12.82 10.35
N VAL A 71 2.08 12.53 9.13
CA VAL A 71 1.71 11.16 8.70
C VAL A 71 2.91 10.21 8.79
N ALA A 72 4.13 10.71 8.56
CA ALA A 72 5.36 9.93 8.66
C ALA A 72 5.69 9.46 10.08
N ILE A 73 5.26 10.18 11.13
CA ILE A 73 5.56 9.85 12.53
C ILE A 73 4.42 9.09 13.25
N ILE A 74 3.17 9.32 12.84
CA ILE A 74 1.97 8.73 13.48
C ILE A 74 2.06 7.20 13.66
N PRO A 75 2.48 6.40 12.66
CA PRO A 75 2.50 4.95 12.79
C PRO A 75 3.33 4.43 13.95
N TYR A 76 4.45 5.10 14.27
CA TYR A 76 5.32 4.71 15.39
C TYR A 76 4.60 4.91 16.73
N PHE A 77 4.00 6.08 16.94
CA PHE A 77 3.28 6.39 18.18
C PHE A 77 2.05 5.49 18.38
N ILE A 78 1.32 5.17 17.31
CA ILE A 78 0.20 4.21 17.43
C ILE A 78 0.74 2.82 17.82
N THR A 79 1.81 2.35 17.17
CA THR A 79 2.41 1.04 17.47
C THR A 79 2.87 0.97 18.93
N LEU A 80 3.65 1.96 19.37
CA LEU A 80 4.14 2.04 20.73
C LEU A 80 2.99 2.10 21.75
N GLY A 81 1.95 2.90 21.49
CA GLY A 81 0.78 3.00 22.34
C GLY A 81 0.03 1.66 22.48
N THR A 82 -0.15 0.94 21.37
CA THR A 82 -0.81 -0.38 21.40
C THR A 82 0.02 -1.44 22.13
N GLU A 83 1.34 -1.43 21.97
CA GLU A 83 2.24 -2.39 22.63
C GLU A 83 2.30 -2.13 24.15
N LEU A 84 2.37 -0.86 24.57
CA LEU A 84 2.33 -0.49 25.99
C LEU A 84 0.99 -0.85 26.65
N ALA A 85 -0.13 -0.64 25.95
CA ALA A 85 -1.45 -1.03 26.43
C ALA A 85 -1.57 -2.55 26.60
N GLN A 86 -1.03 -3.34 25.67
CA GLN A 86 -0.99 -4.81 25.77
C GLN A 86 -0.11 -5.29 26.93
N GLN A 87 1.06 -4.68 27.12
CA GLN A 87 1.94 -5.01 28.24
C GLN A 87 1.31 -4.72 29.61
N GLN A 88 0.55 -3.62 29.74
CA GLN A 88 -0.19 -3.31 30.97
C GLN A 88 -1.27 -4.36 31.28
N GLN A 89 -2.03 -4.79 30.27
CA GLN A 89 -3.04 -5.84 30.43
C GLN A 89 -2.39 -7.17 30.86
N GLN A 90 -1.24 -7.51 30.28
CA GLN A 90 -0.53 -8.75 30.61
C GLN A 90 0.07 -8.74 32.03
N LYS A 91 0.47 -7.56 32.55
CA LYS A 91 0.95 -7.41 33.94
C LYS A 91 -0.15 -7.53 35.00
N GLN A 92 -1.41 -7.22 34.66
CA GLN A 92 -2.52 -7.24 35.63
C GLN A 92 -3.17 -8.62 35.80
N GLN A 93 -2.99 -9.57 34.87
CA GLN A 93 -3.52 -10.94 35.01
C GLN A 93 -2.54 -12.00 34.45
N PRO A 94 -1.64 -12.52 35.30
CA PRO A 94 -0.80 -13.66 34.92
C PRO A 94 -1.66 -14.94 34.98
N GLY A 95 -2.31 -15.32 33.88
CA GLY A 95 -2.95 -16.64 33.76
C GLY A 95 -4.33 -16.71 33.11
N SER A 96 -4.97 -15.59 32.76
CA SER A 96 -6.30 -15.60 32.14
C SER A 96 -6.18 -15.63 30.61
N SER A 97 -6.02 -16.81 30.02
CA SER A 97 -6.34 -17.02 28.60
C SER A 97 -7.86 -16.87 28.42
N SER A 98 -8.33 -15.63 28.32
CA SER A 98 -9.72 -15.35 27.98
C SER A 98 -9.98 -15.80 26.54
N ASN A 99 -10.92 -16.71 26.33
CA ASN A 99 -11.34 -17.15 24.99
C ASN A 99 -11.86 -15.99 24.11
N ASN A 100 -12.23 -14.84 24.69
CA ASN A 100 -12.57 -13.60 23.97
C ASN A 100 -11.35 -12.67 23.72
N GLY A 101 -10.20 -12.95 24.35
CA GLY A 101 -8.96 -12.20 24.15
C GLY A 101 -8.28 -12.50 22.81
N GLY A 102 -8.47 -13.69 22.26
CA GLY A 102 -7.91 -14.09 20.96
C GLY A 102 -8.43 -13.24 19.79
N GLN A 103 -9.73 -12.87 19.81
CA GLN A 103 -10.32 -12.01 18.78
C GLN A 103 -9.84 -10.56 18.91
N GLN A 104 -9.69 -10.06 20.15
CA GLN A 104 -9.17 -8.72 20.40
C GLN A 104 -7.67 -8.60 20.04
N GLN A 105 -6.87 -9.63 20.36
CA GLN A 105 -5.47 -9.71 19.91
C GLN A 105 -5.36 -9.85 18.39
N ALA A 106 -6.17 -10.70 17.74
CA ALA A 106 -6.17 -10.84 16.28
C ALA A 106 -6.51 -9.53 15.56
N MET A 107 -7.52 -8.79 16.04
CA MET A 107 -7.88 -7.47 15.51
C MET A 107 -6.75 -6.47 15.71
N SER A 108 -6.07 -6.48 16.87
CA SER A 108 -4.91 -5.62 17.11
C SER A 108 -3.74 -5.93 16.18
N LEU A 109 -3.46 -7.21 15.88
CA LEU A 109 -2.42 -7.62 14.95
C LEU A 109 -2.75 -7.22 13.50
N ALA A 110 -4.01 -7.32 13.09
CA ALA A 110 -4.45 -6.87 11.76
C ALA A 110 -4.28 -5.35 11.59
N ILE A 111 -4.69 -4.57 12.61
CA ILE A 111 -4.54 -3.11 12.62
C ILE A 111 -3.05 -2.72 12.59
N LEU A 112 -2.19 -3.40 13.35
CA LEU A 112 -0.75 -3.18 13.32
C LEU A 112 -0.13 -3.43 11.95
N ARG A 113 -0.62 -4.41 11.18
CA ARG A 113 -0.18 -4.64 9.78
C ARG A 113 -0.53 -3.47 8.88
N VAL A 114 -1.75 -2.93 8.99
CA VAL A 114 -2.16 -1.75 8.21
C VAL A 114 -1.32 -0.54 8.59
N ILE A 115 -1.06 -0.32 9.89
CA ILE A 115 -0.20 0.78 10.38
C ILE A 115 1.22 0.66 9.83
N ARG A 116 1.77 -0.56 9.71
CA ARG A 116 3.08 -0.79 9.08
C ARG A 116 3.09 -0.37 7.61
N LEU A 117 1.99 -0.59 6.87
CA LEU A 117 1.89 -0.10 5.49
C LEU A 117 1.92 1.43 5.43
N VAL A 118 1.28 2.12 6.38
CA VAL A 118 1.30 3.60 6.45
C VAL A 118 2.73 4.15 6.61
N ARG A 119 3.66 3.39 7.21
CA ARG A 119 5.06 3.81 7.32
C ARG A 119 5.72 4.04 5.97
N VAL A 120 5.24 3.41 4.88
CA VAL A 120 5.77 3.65 3.53
C VAL A 120 5.64 5.12 3.13
N PHE A 121 4.61 5.82 3.61
CA PHE A 121 4.37 7.23 3.29
C PHE A 121 5.48 8.16 3.81
N ARG A 122 6.31 7.71 4.77
CA ARG A 122 7.48 8.50 5.21
C ARG A 122 8.45 8.80 4.06
N ILE A 123 8.45 8.00 2.99
CA ILE A 123 9.23 8.28 1.78
C ILE A 123 8.83 9.62 1.14
N PHE A 124 7.56 10.03 1.27
CA PHE A 124 7.10 11.31 0.76
C PHE A 124 7.70 12.50 1.50
N LYS A 125 8.31 12.32 2.68
CA LYS A 125 9.09 13.40 3.32
C LYS A 125 10.23 13.90 2.42
N LEU A 126 10.75 13.03 1.54
CA LEU A 126 11.75 13.41 0.53
C LEU A 126 11.22 14.46 -0.44
N SER A 127 9.91 14.61 -0.61
CA SER A 127 9.31 15.66 -1.47
C SER A 127 9.71 17.06 -1.03
N ARG A 128 9.93 17.32 0.26
CA ARG A 128 10.43 18.61 0.74
C ARG A 128 11.82 18.94 0.19
N HIS A 129 12.62 17.92 -0.07
CA HIS A 129 14.01 18.03 -0.50
C HIS A 129 14.20 17.74 -2.00
N SER A 130 13.14 17.29 -2.69
CA SER A 130 13.16 16.97 -4.11
C SER A 130 12.25 17.93 -4.87
N LYS A 131 12.87 18.88 -5.57
CA LYS A 131 12.17 19.80 -6.49
C LYS A 131 11.34 19.04 -7.52
N GLY A 132 11.89 17.97 -8.10
CA GLY A 132 11.19 17.11 -9.06
C GLY A 132 9.89 16.52 -8.51
N LEU A 133 9.87 16.06 -7.25
CA LEU A 133 8.65 15.51 -6.63
C LEU A 133 7.63 16.61 -6.29
N GLN A 134 8.08 17.83 -5.98
CA GLN A 134 7.19 18.99 -5.83
C GLN A 134 6.56 19.40 -7.14
N ILE A 135 7.35 19.46 -8.22
CA ILE A 135 6.88 19.74 -9.58
C ILE A 135 5.85 18.69 -10.00
N LEU A 136 6.15 17.39 -9.82
CA LEU A 136 5.21 16.31 -10.10
C LEU A 136 3.88 16.50 -9.34
N GLY A 137 3.94 16.83 -8.04
CA GLY A 137 2.74 17.10 -7.25
C GLY A 137 1.92 18.29 -7.79
N LYS A 138 2.58 19.37 -8.18
CA LYS A 138 1.93 20.55 -8.78
C LYS A 138 1.32 20.24 -10.15
N THR A 139 2.02 19.49 -10.98
CA THR A 139 1.54 19.02 -12.27
C THR A 139 0.30 18.14 -12.12
N LEU A 140 0.32 17.19 -11.19
CA LEU A 140 -0.84 16.34 -10.93
C LEU A 140 -2.01 17.18 -10.44
N GLN A 141 -1.79 18.10 -9.48
CA GLN A 141 -2.83 19.00 -8.99
C GLN A 141 -3.45 19.83 -10.14
N ALA A 142 -2.63 20.38 -11.03
CA ALA A 142 -3.10 21.14 -12.19
C ALA A 142 -3.82 20.27 -13.23
N SER A 143 -3.47 18.97 -13.29
CA SER A 143 -4.03 18.02 -14.24
C SER A 143 -5.15 17.15 -13.66
N MET A 144 -5.69 17.50 -12.48
CA MET A 144 -6.74 16.71 -11.79
C MET A 144 -7.98 16.50 -12.66
N ARG A 145 -8.35 17.48 -13.49
CA ARG A 145 -9.48 17.33 -14.43
C ARG A 145 -9.20 16.23 -15.45
N GLU A 146 -8.01 16.25 -16.05
CA GLU A 146 -7.62 15.29 -17.10
C GLU A 146 -7.42 13.89 -16.50
N LEU A 147 -6.85 13.80 -15.30
CA LEU A 147 -6.74 12.55 -14.55
C LEU A 147 -8.13 11.99 -14.19
N GLY A 148 -9.06 12.86 -13.78
CA GLY A 148 -10.44 12.51 -13.53
C GLY A 148 -11.15 11.96 -14.77
N LEU A 149 -10.94 12.58 -15.93
CA LEU A 149 -11.47 12.09 -17.21
C LEU A 149 -10.86 10.73 -17.60
N LEU A 150 -9.56 10.54 -17.41
CA LEU A 150 -8.89 9.25 -17.65
C LEU A 150 -9.51 8.14 -16.79
N ILE A 151 -9.63 8.37 -15.47
CA ILE A 151 -10.23 7.40 -14.54
C ILE A 151 -11.69 7.14 -14.91
N PHE A 152 -12.44 8.17 -15.30
CA PHE A 152 -13.83 8.04 -15.72
C PHE A 152 -13.98 7.16 -16.96
N PHE A 153 -13.22 7.42 -18.03
CA PHE A 153 -13.28 6.60 -19.25
C PHE A 153 -12.78 5.17 -19.00
N LEU A 154 -11.72 5.00 -18.20
CA LEU A 154 -11.24 3.68 -17.83
C LEU A 154 -12.32 2.90 -17.05
N PHE A 155 -13.00 3.54 -16.10
CA PHE A 155 -14.07 2.91 -15.32
C PHE A 155 -15.26 2.49 -16.18
N ILE A 156 -15.71 3.36 -17.10
CA ILE A 156 -16.77 3.02 -18.06
C ILE A 156 -16.33 1.87 -18.98
N GLY A 157 -15.10 1.91 -19.49
CA GLY A 157 -14.54 0.84 -20.32
C GLY A 157 -14.48 -0.50 -19.59
N VAL A 158 -14.02 -0.49 -18.34
CA VAL A 158 -13.98 -1.69 -17.49
C VAL A 158 -15.36 -2.30 -17.34
N ILE A 159 -16.39 -1.51 -16.99
CA ILE A 159 -17.75 -2.03 -16.84
C ILE A 159 -18.27 -2.60 -18.17
N LEU A 160 -18.09 -1.86 -19.27
CA LEU A 160 -18.60 -2.24 -20.59
C LEU A 160 -17.93 -3.53 -21.09
N PHE A 161 -16.61 -3.58 -21.15
CA PHE A 161 -15.88 -4.71 -21.70
C PHE A 161 -15.96 -5.94 -20.80
N SER A 162 -16.00 -5.77 -19.48
CA SER A 162 -16.20 -6.89 -18.55
C SER A 162 -17.58 -7.52 -18.70
N SER A 163 -18.62 -6.71 -18.88
CA SER A 163 -19.97 -7.22 -19.14
C SER A 163 -20.03 -7.93 -20.50
N ALA A 164 -19.46 -7.32 -21.54
CA ALA A 164 -19.46 -7.88 -22.88
C ALA A 164 -18.70 -9.22 -22.97
N VAL A 165 -17.52 -9.32 -22.36
CA VAL A 165 -16.74 -10.56 -22.39
C VAL A 165 -17.40 -11.65 -21.55
N TYR A 166 -17.98 -11.31 -20.40
CA TYR A 166 -18.70 -12.25 -19.55
C TYR A 166 -19.85 -12.91 -20.31
N PHE A 167 -20.70 -12.11 -20.98
CA PHE A 167 -21.79 -12.66 -21.78
C PHE A 167 -21.32 -13.41 -23.03
N ALA A 168 -20.19 -13.01 -23.63
CA ALA A 168 -19.61 -13.72 -24.77
C ALA A 168 -19.02 -15.08 -24.40
N GLU A 169 -18.61 -15.26 -23.13
CA GLU A 169 -17.94 -16.47 -22.63
C GLU A 169 -18.86 -17.30 -21.70
N THR A 170 -20.09 -16.89 -21.46
CA THR A 170 -20.98 -17.51 -20.45
C THR A 170 -21.38 -18.96 -20.81
N ASP A 171 -21.40 -19.27 -22.12
CA ASP A 171 -21.80 -20.57 -22.64
C ASP A 171 -20.62 -21.56 -22.75
N ASP A 172 -19.38 -21.10 -22.50
CA ASP A 172 -18.19 -21.94 -22.53
C ASP A 172 -17.95 -22.57 -21.15
N PRO A 173 -17.97 -23.91 -21.01
CA PRO A 173 -17.79 -24.58 -19.71
C PRO A 173 -16.39 -24.38 -19.11
N ASP A 174 -15.38 -24.07 -19.94
CA ASP A 174 -14.01 -23.83 -19.49
C ASP A 174 -13.73 -22.32 -19.30
N SER A 175 -14.76 -21.48 -19.32
CA SER A 175 -14.65 -20.03 -19.16
C SER A 175 -13.99 -19.63 -17.85
N LEU A 176 -13.03 -18.71 -17.95
CA LEU A 176 -12.36 -18.09 -16.80
C LEU A 176 -13.18 -16.94 -16.20
N PHE A 177 -14.27 -16.52 -16.87
CA PHE A 177 -15.08 -15.36 -16.48
C PHE A 177 -16.26 -15.78 -15.60
N THR A 178 -16.01 -15.99 -14.32
CA THR A 178 -16.99 -16.45 -13.33
C THR A 178 -18.08 -15.41 -13.01
N SER A 179 -17.75 -14.13 -13.05
CA SER A 179 -18.69 -13.04 -12.79
C SER A 179 -18.24 -11.74 -13.48
N ILE A 180 -19.16 -10.79 -13.67
CA ILE A 180 -18.81 -9.47 -14.22
C ILE A 180 -17.77 -8.74 -13.35
N PRO A 181 -17.88 -8.72 -12.00
CA PRO A 181 -16.83 -8.15 -11.15
C PRO A 181 -15.47 -8.86 -11.26
N ASP A 182 -15.44 -10.19 -11.42
CA ASP A 182 -14.17 -10.90 -11.64
C ASP A 182 -13.56 -10.50 -12.99
N ALA A 183 -14.39 -10.30 -14.02
CA ALA A 183 -13.96 -9.80 -15.33
C ALA A 183 -13.38 -8.37 -15.29
N PHE A 184 -13.64 -7.58 -14.23
CA PHE A 184 -13.01 -6.26 -14.06
C PHE A 184 -11.48 -6.35 -14.04
N TRP A 185 -10.93 -7.39 -13.41
CA TRP A 185 -9.50 -7.63 -13.38
C TRP A 185 -8.92 -7.77 -14.80
N TRP A 186 -9.53 -8.65 -15.60
CA TRP A 186 -9.15 -8.84 -17.00
C TRP A 186 -9.27 -7.55 -17.82
N ALA A 187 -10.36 -6.80 -17.66
CA ALA A 187 -10.57 -5.57 -18.42
C ALA A 187 -9.55 -4.48 -18.05
N VAL A 188 -9.24 -4.30 -16.76
CA VAL A 188 -8.20 -3.35 -16.32
C VAL A 188 -6.84 -3.74 -16.89
N VAL A 189 -6.44 -5.01 -16.76
CA VAL A 189 -5.16 -5.54 -17.24
C VAL A 189 -5.04 -5.43 -18.77
N SER A 190 -6.14 -5.67 -19.50
CA SER A 190 -6.17 -5.60 -20.97
C SER A 190 -6.17 -4.15 -21.47
N MET A 191 -7.00 -3.28 -20.89
CA MET A 191 -7.09 -1.86 -21.29
C MET A 191 -5.80 -1.10 -20.98
N THR A 192 -5.09 -1.48 -19.91
CA THR A 192 -3.78 -0.91 -19.55
C THR A 192 -2.61 -1.58 -20.28
N THR A 193 -2.88 -2.50 -21.21
CA THR A 193 -1.89 -3.23 -22.00
C THR A 193 -0.88 -4.06 -21.19
N VAL A 194 -1.21 -4.39 -19.93
CA VAL A 194 -0.36 -5.22 -19.07
C VAL A 194 -0.39 -6.68 -19.52
N GLY A 195 -1.59 -7.23 -19.74
CA GLY A 195 -1.77 -8.55 -20.37
C GLY A 195 -1.06 -9.71 -19.66
N TYR A 196 -1.34 -9.96 -18.37
CA TYR A 196 -0.73 -11.06 -17.62
C TYR A 196 -1.00 -12.45 -18.22
N GLY A 197 -2.15 -12.64 -18.89
CA GLY A 197 -2.53 -13.90 -19.54
C GLY A 197 -3.09 -14.95 -18.58
N ASP A 198 -3.37 -14.59 -17.33
CA ASP A 198 -4.04 -15.41 -16.32
C ASP A 198 -5.55 -15.54 -16.57
N MET A 199 -6.16 -14.54 -17.21
CA MET A 199 -7.53 -14.58 -17.73
C MET A 199 -7.53 -14.13 -19.20
N TYR A 200 -8.26 -14.86 -20.06
CA TYR A 200 -8.38 -14.53 -21.48
C TYR A 200 -9.63 -15.18 -22.09
N PRO A 201 -10.26 -14.55 -23.11
CA PRO A 201 -11.41 -15.13 -23.79
C PRO A 201 -11.01 -16.28 -24.72
N MET A 202 -11.79 -17.36 -24.68
CA MET A 202 -11.59 -18.56 -25.48
C MET A 202 -12.50 -18.59 -26.70
N THR A 203 -13.73 -18.08 -26.57
CA THR A 203 -14.70 -18.03 -27.66
C THR A 203 -14.32 -17.01 -28.72
N ILE A 204 -14.88 -17.16 -29.91
CA ILE A 204 -14.68 -16.20 -31.01
C ILE A 204 -15.27 -14.83 -30.63
N GLY A 205 -16.45 -14.81 -30.00
CA GLY A 205 -17.11 -13.59 -29.53
C GLY A 205 -16.28 -12.85 -28.49
N GLY A 206 -15.78 -13.57 -27.48
CA GLY A 206 -14.92 -13.01 -26.45
C GLY A 206 -13.61 -12.47 -27.03
N LYS A 207 -13.00 -13.13 -28.03
CA LYS A 207 -11.79 -12.64 -28.70
C LYS A 207 -12.02 -11.35 -29.49
N ILE A 208 -13.18 -11.18 -30.12
CA ILE A 208 -13.57 -9.92 -30.77
C ILE A 208 -13.71 -8.82 -29.70
N VAL A 209 -14.42 -9.11 -28.61
CA VAL A 209 -14.55 -8.17 -27.48
C VAL A 209 -13.19 -7.79 -26.90
N GLY A 210 -12.31 -8.77 -26.68
CA GLY A 210 -10.95 -8.56 -26.19
C GLY A 210 -10.10 -7.70 -27.13
N SER A 211 -10.23 -7.90 -28.44
CA SER A 211 -9.54 -7.09 -29.45
C SER A 211 -10.01 -5.63 -29.42
N LEU A 212 -11.33 -5.40 -29.32
CA LEU A 212 -11.91 -4.06 -29.17
C LEU A 212 -11.51 -3.41 -27.85
N CYS A 213 -11.46 -4.19 -26.76
CA CYS A 213 -11.03 -3.76 -25.44
C CYS A 213 -9.59 -3.25 -25.45
N ALA A 214 -8.66 -3.99 -26.07
CA ALA A 214 -7.26 -3.59 -26.18
C ALA A 214 -7.09 -2.27 -26.97
N ILE A 215 -7.77 -2.14 -28.11
CA ILE A 215 -7.73 -0.91 -28.93
C ILE A 215 -8.32 0.27 -28.14
N ALA A 216 -9.47 0.10 -27.52
CA ALA A 216 -10.12 1.13 -26.72
C ALA A 216 -9.26 1.57 -25.52
N GLY A 217 -8.58 0.62 -24.87
CA GLY A 217 -7.65 0.90 -23.77
C GLY A 217 -6.48 1.79 -24.18
N VAL A 218 -5.80 1.45 -25.28
CA VAL A 218 -4.70 2.25 -25.84
C VAL A 218 -5.18 3.67 -26.15
N LEU A 219 -6.34 3.81 -26.82
CA LEU A 219 -6.91 5.12 -27.15
C LEU A 219 -7.28 5.92 -25.89
N THR A 220 -7.83 5.25 -24.88
CA THR A 220 -8.23 5.88 -23.61
C THR A 220 -7.04 6.46 -22.87
N ILE A 221 -5.88 5.78 -22.87
CA ILE A 221 -4.65 6.25 -22.22
C ILE A 221 -3.94 7.30 -23.08
N ALA A 222 -3.97 7.15 -24.42
CA ALA A 222 -3.25 8.02 -25.34
C ALA A 222 -3.75 9.47 -25.35
N LEU A 223 -5.00 9.74 -24.97
CA LEU A 223 -5.55 11.11 -25.00
C LEU A 223 -5.16 11.97 -23.78
N PRO A 224 -5.29 11.52 -22.52
CA PRO A 224 -5.03 12.37 -21.35
C PRO A 224 -3.54 12.45 -20.99
N VAL A 225 -2.77 11.40 -21.28
CA VAL A 225 -1.34 11.34 -20.89
C VAL A 225 -0.51 12.46 -21.53
N PRO A 226 -0.60 12.75 -22.85
CA PRO A 226 0.14 13.87 -23.44
C PRO A 226 -0.19 15.22 -22.82
N VAL A 227 -1.43 15.45 -22.38
CA VAL A 227 -1.83 16.69 -21.70
C VAL A 227 -1.17 16.78 -20.32
N ILE A 228 -1.14 15.68 -19.56
CA ILE A 228 -0.44 15.61 -18.27
C ILE A 228 1.07 15.84 -18.46
N VAL A 229 1.67 15.24 -19.49
CA VAL A 229 3.09 15.43 -19.83
C VAL A 229 3.38 16.86 -20.27
N SER A 230 2.50 17.49 -21.04
CA SER A 230 2.62 18.89 -21.41
C SER A 230 2.60 19.81 -20.19
N ASN A 231 1.68 19.57 -19.24
CA ASN A 231 1.65 20.27 -17.97
C ASN A 231 2.92 20.01 -17.14
N PHE A 232 3.45 18.78 -17.15
CA PHE A 232 4.73 18.46 -16.48
C PHE A 232 5.86 19.31 -17.04
N ASN A 233 6.03 19.34 -18.36
CA ASN A 233 7.07 20.13 -19.02
C ASN A 233 6.90 21.63 -18.72
N TYR A 234 5.67 22.14 -18.71
CA TYR A 234 5.40 23.54 -18.35
C TYR A 234 5.88 23.89 -16.93
N PHE A 235 5.53 23.09 -15.92
CA PHE A 235 5.97 23.35 -14.54
C PHE A 235 7.47 23.08 -14.35
N TYR A 236 8.02 22.11 -15.08
CA TYR A 236 9.43 21.78 -15.03
C TYR A 236 10.30 22.94 -15.57
N HIS A 237 10.05 23.40 -16.79
CA HIS A 237 10.80 24.51 -17.38
C HIS A 237 10.65 25.80 -16.58
N ARG A 238 9.45 26.09 -16.10
CA ARG A 238 9.24 27.30 -15.29
C ARG A 238 10.06 27.28 -14.01
N GLU A 239 10.14 26.15 -13.30
CA GLU A 239 10.97 26.07 -12.09
C GLU A 239 12.47 26.14 -12.42
N THR A 240 12.93 25.53 -13.53
CA THR A 240 14.33 25.60 -13.99
C THR A 240 14.75 27.01 -14.39
N ASP A 241 13.92 27.72 -15.16
CA ASP A 241 14.21 29.10 -15.61
C ASP A 241 14.27 30.08 -14.42
N HIS A 242 13.51 29.82 -13.36
CA HIS A 242 13.56 30.57 -12.10
C HIS A 242 14.83 30.30 -11.28
N GLU A 243 15.53 29.17 -11.49
CA GLU A 243 16.81 28.87 -10.84
C GLU A 243 18.01 29.49 -11.57
N GLU A 244 17.86 29.84 -12.86
CA GLU A 244 18.91 30.46 -13.67
C GLU A 244 18.96 32.00 -13.57
N GLN A 245 17.99 32.64 -12.90
CA GLN A 245 17.91 34.10 -12.67
C GLN A 245 18.33 34.50 -11.26
#